data_AF-W1EZJ1-F1
#
_entry.id   AF-W1EZJ1-F1
#
_cell.length_a   1.000
_cell.length_b   1.000
_cell.length_c   1.000
_cell.angle_alpha   90.00
_cell.angle_beta   90.00
_cell.angle_gamma   90.00
#
_symmetry.space_group_name_H-M   'P 1'
#
loop_
_entity.id
_entity.type
_entity.pdbx_description
1 polymer ?
#
loop_
_entity_poly.entity_id
_entity_poly.type
_entity_poly.pdbx_seq_one_letter_code
_entity_poly.pdbx_strand_id
1 'polypeptide(L)'
;MIVFQHPLYTYSCPALLKEWLDRVLSRGFASGPGGNQLAGKYWRSVITTGEPESAYRYDALNRYPMSDVLRPFELAAGMCRMHWLSPIIIYWARRQSAQELASHARAYGDWLANPLSPGGR
;
A
#
# COMPACT_ATOMS: atom_id res chain seq x y z
N MET A 1 2.57 -13.28 -0.85
CA MET A 1 2.12 -11.89 -0.76
C MET A 1 3.03 -11.16 0.23
N ILE A 2 3.28 -9.88 0.04
CA ILE A 2 3.97 -8.99 0.98
C ILE A 2 3.04 -7.80 1.24
N VAL A 3 2.79 -7.51 2.51
CA VAL A 3 1.92 -6.42 2.95
C VAL A 3 2.77 -5.30 3.54
N PHE A 4 2.65 -4.11 2.96
CA PHE A 4 3.32 -2.91 3.43
C PHE A 4 2.31 -2.05 4.19
N GLN A 5 2.32 -2.19 5.52
CA GLN A 5 1.43 -1.44 6.41
C GLN A 5 2.15 -0.21 6.97
N HIS A 6 1.66 0.99 6.67
CA HIS A 6 2.31 2.22 7.12
C HIS A 6 1.35 3.43 7.11
N PRO A 7 1.61 4.48 7.90
CA PRO A 7 0.94 5.76 7.70
C PRO A 7 1.46 6.45 6.43
N LEU A 8 0.61 7.28 5.82
CA LEU A 8 1.00 8.14 4.70
C LEU A 8 1.74 9.37 5.25
N TYR A 9 3.06 9.41 5.08
CA TYR A 9 3.92 10.52 5.50
C TYR A 9 4.39 11.30 4.27
N THR A 10 4.05 12.58 4.21
CA THR A 10 4.40 13.48 3.09
C THR A 10 4.11 12.83 1.73
N TYR A 11 2.91 12.30 1.56
CA TYR A 11 2.45 11.62 0.34
C TYR A 11 3.26 10.36 -0.04
N SER A 12 3.94 9.74 0.91
CA SER A 12 4.72 8.53 0.74
C SER A 12 4.71 7.66 2.02
N CYS A 13 5.70 6.79 2.18
CA CYS A 13 5.90 5.96 3.37
C CYS A 13 6.89 6.61 4.36
N PRO A 14 6.92 6.16 5.62
CA PRO A 14 7.93 6.60 6.59
C PRO A 14 9.35 6.26 6.12
N ALA A 15 10.33 7.08 6.55
CA ALA A 15 11.73 6.94 6.14
C ALA A 15 12.30 5.53 6.38
N LEU A 16 11.93 4.87 7.49
CA LEU A 16 12.36 3.50 7.78
C LEU A 16 11.89 2.49 6.72
N LEU A 17 10.64 2.61 6.27
CA LEU A 17 10.14 1.74 5.19
C LEU A 17 10.81 2.09 3.87
N LYS A 18 11.04 3.38 3.59
CA LYS A 18 11.75 3.80 2.39
C LYS A 18 13.18 3.25 2.35
N GLU A 19 13.90 3.26 3.47
CA GLU A 19 15.23 2.65 3.58
C GLU A 19 15.16 1.14 3.34
N TRP A 20 14.18 0.45 3.93
CA TRP A 20 14.00 -0.98 3.70
C TRP A 20 13.79 -1.28 2.21
N LEU A 21 12.95 -0.50 1.52
CA LEU A 21 12.73 -0.65 0.08
C LEU A 21 14.04 -0.46 -0.70
N ASP A 22 14.81 0.59 -0.39
CA ASP A 22 16.05 0.90 -1.11
C ASP A 22 17.15 -0.15 -0.90
N ARG A 23 17.21 -0.75 0.29
CA ARG A 23 18.26 -1.73 0.64
C ARG A 23 17.89 -3.16 0.25
N VAL A 24 16.63 -3.53 0.42
CA VAL A 24 16.17 -4.92 0.21
C VAL A 24 15.73 -5.16 -1.22
N LEU A 25 15.11 -4.18 -1.90
CA LEU A 25 14.70 -4.32 -3.30
C LEU A 25 15.86 -4.02 -4.25
N SER A 26 17.00 -4.67 -4.02
CA SER A 26 18.25 -4.46 -4.72
C SER A 26 18.38 -5.28 -6.00
N ARG A 27 19.30 -4.84 -6.88
CA ARG A 27 19.67 -5.58 -8.09
C ARG A 27 20.33 -6.90 -7.72
N GLY A 28 19.97 -7.98 -8.42
CA GLY A 28 20.43 -9.34 -8.12
C GLY A 28 19.53 -10.11 -7.15
N PHE A 29 18.57 -9.43 -6.51
CA PHE A 29 17.54 -10.06 -5.67
C PHE A 29 16.12 -9.71 -6.13
N ALA A 30 15.78 -8.43 -6.20
CA ALA A 30 14.44 -8.00 -6.62
C ALA A 30 14.36 -7.70 -8.11
N SER A 31 15.46 -7.29 -8.73
CA SER A 31 15.50 -6.85 -10.13
C SER A 31 16.82 -7.20 -10.83
N GLY A 32 16.85 -7.03 -12.16
CA GLY A 32 18.02 -7.31 -12.99
C GLY A 32 18.32 -8.81 -13.17
N PRO A 33 19.46 -9.15 -13.80
CA PRO A 33 19.87 -10.55 -14.01
C PRO A 33 19.94 -11.30 -12.69
N GLY A 34 19.29 -12.47 -12.61
CA GLY A 34 19.23 -13.30 -11.40
C GLY A 34 18.28 -12.81 -10.29
N GLY A 35 17.84 -11.54 -10.33
CA GLY A 35 16.97 -10.92 -9.32
C GLY A 35 15.48 -11.16 -9.58
N ASN A 36 15.00 -12.39 -9.42
CA ASN A 36 13.61 -12.81 -9.63
C ASN A 36 12.94 -13.38 -8.37
N GLN A 37 13.53 -13.17 -7.20
CA GLN A 37 13.13 -13.83 -5.95
C GLN A 37 11.73 -13.39 -5.48
N LEU A 38 11.27 -12.23 -5.96
CA LEU A 38 9.94 -11.68 -5.69
C LEU A 38 8.93 -11.88 -6.84
N ALA A 39 9.36 -12.44 -7.97
CA ALA A 39 8.51 -12.60 -9.15
C ALA A 39 7.25 -13.43 -8.85
N GLY A 40 6.10 -12.98 -9.32
CA GLY A 40 4.79 -13.63 -9.12
C GLY A 40 4.22 -13.47 -7.71
N LYS A 41 4.94 -12.86 -6.76
CA LYS A 41 4.36 -12.51 -5.45
C LYS A 41 3.43 -11.31 -5.59
N TYR A 42 2.51 -11.15 -4.64
CA TYR A 42 1.58 -10.04 -4.60
C TYR A 42 2.06 -8.93 -3.67
N TRP A 43 1.92 -7.68 -4.09
CA TRP A 43 2.16 -6.47 -3.30
C TRP A 43 0.82 -5.88 -2.85
N ARG A 44 0.63 -5.67 -1.55
CA ARG A 44 -0.52 -4.95 -0.99
C ARG A 44 -0.01 -3.80 -0.12
N SER A 45 -0.52 -2.59 -0.33
CA SER A 45 -0.32 -1.50 0.62
C SER A 45 -1.53 -1.37 1.56
N VAL A 46 -1.27 -1.18 2.85
CA VAL A 46 -2.28 -0.92 3.88
C VAL A 46 -1.94 0.40 4.55
N ILE A 47 -2.68 1.44 4.22
CA ILE A 47 -2.26 2.83 4.45
C ILE A 47 -3.27 3.53 5.34
N THR A 48 -2.79 4.24 6.36
CA THR A 48 -3.60 5.20 7.12
C THR A 48 -3.28 6.62 6.68
N THR A 49 -4.28 7.49 6.55
CA THR A 49 -4.06 8.89 6.17
C THR A 49 -4.51 9.85 7.27
N GLY A 50 -3.92 11.04 7.26
CA GLY A 50 -4.37 12.16 8.09
C GLY A 50 -5.59 12.88 7.53
N GLU A 51 -5.80 12.85 6.21
CA GLU A 51 -6.89 13.55 5.51
C GLU A 51 -8.04 12.60 5.15
N PRO A 52 -9.27 13.09 4.97
CA PRO A 52 -10.38 12.28 4.47
C PRO A 52 -10.18 11.89 3.00
N GLU A 53 -10.91 10.88 2.54
CA GLU A 53 -10.87 10.44 1.14
C GLU A 53 -11.14 11.56 0.14
N SER A 54 -12.09 12.45 0.49
CA SER A 54 -12.51 13.58 -0.35
C SER A 54 -11.40 14.58 -0.67
N ALA A 55 -10.29 14.58 0.10
CA ALA A 55 -9.13 15.42 -0.15
C ALA A 55 -8.29 14.93 -1.35
N TYR A 56 -8.41 13.66 -1.73
CA TYR A 56 -7.65 13.02 -2.80
C TYR A 56 -8.47 12.93 -4.09
N ARG A 57 -8.71 14.09 -4.71
CA ARG A 57 -9.33 14.21 -6.04
C ARG A 57 -8.66 15.34 -6.82
N TYR A 58 -8.79 15.32 -8.14
CA TYR A 58 -8.20 16.33 -9.03
C TYR A 58 -8.66 17.77 -8.73
N ASP A 59 -9.88 17.92 -8.23
CA ASP A 59 -10.53 19.19 -7.89
C ASP A 59 -10.58 19.46 -6.38
N ALA A 60 -9.82 18.70 -5.58
CA ALA A 60 -9.78 18.82 -4.13
C ALA A 60 -8.40 19.29 -3.62
N LEU A 61 -8.23 19.31 -2.30
CA LEU A 61 -7.05 19.85 -1.60
C LEU A 61 -5.73 19.32 -2.16
N ASN A 62 -5.61 18.00 -2.31
CA ASN A 62 -4.36 17.36 -2.72
C ASN A 62 -4.20 17.26 -4.24
N ARG A 63 -5.22 17.65 -5.02
CA ARG A 63 -5.22 17.70 -6.50
C ARG A 63 -4.92 16.39 -7.23
N TYR A 64 -4.83 15.28 -6.53
CA TYR A 64 -4.54 13.97 -7.08
C TYR A 64 -5.32 12.88 -6.34
N PRO A 65 -5.88 11.89 -7.06
CA PRO A 65 -6.41 10.70 -6.44
C PRO A 65 -5.31 9.90 -5.77
N MET A 66 -5.69 9.10 -4.78
CA MET A 66 -4.74 8.28 -4.04
C MET A 66 -4.01 7.26 -4.93
N SER A 67 -4.65 6.80 -6.01
CA SER A 67 -3.99 5.98 -7.04
C SER A 67 -2.75 6.65 -7.65
N ASP A 68 -2.80 7.96 -7.85
CA ASP A 68 -1.69 8.74 -8.43
C ASP A 68 -0.57 8.91 -7.40
N VAL A 69 -0.95 9.21 -6.15
CA VAL A 69 -0.02 9.32 -5.01
C VAL A 69 0.76 8.01 -4.81
N LEU A 70 0.13 6.85 -5.04
CA LEU A 70 0.73 5.54 -4.81
C LEU A 70 1.46 4.94 -6.01
N ARG A 71 1.52 5.63 -7.15
CA ARG A 71 2.25 5.17 -8.35
C ARG A 71 3.69 4.74 -8.08
N PRO A 72 4.50 5.42 -7.24
CA PRO A 72 5.86 4.97 -6.96
C PRO A 72 5.92 3.55 -6.37
N PHE A 73 4.93 3.15 -5.57
CA PHE A 73 4.87 1.80 -5.00
C PHE A 73 4.40 0.77 -6.02
N GLU A 74 3.45 1.13 -6.90
CA GLU A 74 3.03 0.28 -8.01
C GLU A 74 4.19 0.01 -8.98
N LEU A 75 4.97 1.04 -9.29
CA LEU A 75 6.20 0.92 -10.09
C LEU A 75 7.24 0.04 -9.41
N ALA A 76 7.43 0.17 -8.09
CA ALA A 76 8.33 -0.70 -7.33
C ALA A 76 7.88 -2.17 -7.36
N ALA A 77 6.58 -2.44 -7.24
CA ALA A 77 6.02 -3.78 -7.39
C ALA A 77 6.30 -4.33 -8.80
N GLY A 78 6.09 -3.52 -9.84
CA GLY A 78 6.38 -3.87 -11.24
C GLY A 78 7.86 -4.18 -11.47
N MET A 79 8.77 -3.36 -10.92
CA MET A 79 10.21 -3.62 -10.95
C MET A 79 10.56 -4.98 -10.34
N CYS A 80 9.86 -5.37 -9.27
CA CYS A 80 10.03 -6.65 -8.59
C CYS A 80 9.30 -7.83 -9.28
N ARG A 81 8.62 -7.59 -10.40
CA ARG A 81 7.74 -8.56 -11.10
C ARG A 81 6.64 -9.11 -10.19
N MET A 82 6.15 -8.27 -9.27
CA MET A 82 5.06 -8.58 -8.37
C MET A 82 3.72 -8.13 -8.97
N HIS A 83 2.64 -8.77 -8.54
CA HIS A 83 1.28 -8.34 -8.85
C HIS A 83 0.83 -7.25 -7.86
N TRP A 84 0.52 -6.05 -8.35
CA TRP A 84 -0.08 -5.00 -7.54
C TRP A 84 -1.54 -5.34 -7.20
N LEU A 85 -1.89 -5.22 -5.92
CA LEU A 85 -3.26 -5.32 -5.43
C LEU A 85 -3.77 -3.93 -5.01
N SER A 86 -5.07 -3.70 -5.14
CA SER A 86 -5.66 -2.45 -4.69
C SER A 86 -5.33 -2.22 -3.20
N PRO A 87 -4.90 -1.01 -2.83
CA PRO A 87 -4.52 -0.72 -1.45
C PRO A 87 -5.75 -0.75 -0.53
N ILE A 88 -5.56 -1.15 0.72
CA ILE A 88 -6.52 -0.87 1.79
C ILE A 88 -6.15 0.49 2.37
N ILE A 89 -7.10 1.42 2.40
CA ILE A 89 -6.84 2.77 2.88
C ILE A 89 -7.84 3.12 3.96
N ILE A 90 -7.32 3.46 5.14
CA ILE A 90 -8.10 3.98 6.26
C ILE A 90 -7.90 5.48 6.27
N TYR A 91 -8.87 6.18 5.70
CA TYR A 91 -8.84 7.63 5.64
C TYR A 91 -9.16 8.25 7.00
N TRP A 92 -8.64 9.45 7.24
CA TRP A 92 -8.92 10.22 8.45
C TRP A 92 -8.70 9.44 9.75
N ALA A 93 -7.65 8.61 9.80
CA ALA A 93 -7.55 7.48 10.73
C ALA A 93 -7.67 7.87 12.21
N ARG A 94 -7.17 9.06 12.59
CA ARG A 94 -7.25 9.55 13.99
C ARG A 94 -8.63 10.09 14.39
N ARG A 95 -9.55 10.27 13.45
CA ARG A 95 -10.92 10.79 13.67
C ARG A 95 -12.00 9.74 13.50
N GLN A 96 -11.62 8.49 13.21
CA GLN A 96 -12.54 7.37 13.15
C GLN A 96 -13.16 7.12 14.54
N SER A 97 -14.45 6.78 14.57
CA SER A 97 -15.07 6.28 15.79
C SER A 97 -14.50 4.91 16.18
N ALA A 98 -14.67 4.53 17.45
CA ALA A 98 -14.22 3.20 17.91
C ALA A 98 -14.91 2.07 17.15
N GLN A 99 -16.17 2.26 16.75
CA GLN A 99 -16.94 1.28 15.97
C GLN A 99 -16.40 1.15 14.54
N GLU A 100 -16.09 2.26 13.86
CA GLU A 100 -15.49 2.24 12.52
C GLU A 100 -14.10 1.62 12.55
N LEU A 101 -13.26 1.99 13.54
CA LEU A 101 -11.94 1.41 13.71
C LEU A 101 -12.01 -0.12 13.93
N ALA A 102 -12.94 -0.59 14.76
CA ALA A 102 -13.17 -2.02 14.95
C ALA A 102 -13.68 -2.71 13.67
N SER A 103 -14.51 -2.03 12.88
CA SER A 103 -14.96 -2.51 11.58
C SER A 103 -13.80 -2.68 10.60
N HIS A 104 -12.94 -1.67 10.47
CA HIS A 104 -11.73 -1.73 9.65
C HIS A 104 -10.78 -2.85 10.10
N ALA A 105 -10.57 -3.01 11.41
CA ALA A 105 -9.71 -4.07 11.94
C ALA A 105 -10.25 -5.47 11.61
N ARG A 106 -11.57 -5.69 11.74
CA ARG A 106 -12.20 -6.96 11.36
C ARG A 106 -12.07 -7.22 9.85
N ALA A 107 -12.44 -6.25 9.01
CA ALA A 107 -12.32 -6.38 7.57
C ALA A 107 -10.87 -6.68 7.13
N TYR A 108 -9.89 -6.05 7.77
CA TYR A 108 -8.49 -6.32 7.52
C TYR A 108 -8.08 -7.75 7.95
N GLY A 109 -8.54 -8.22 9.11
CA GLY A 109 -8.34 -9.59 9.58
C GLY A 109 -8.97 -10.64 8.66
N ASP A 110 -10.21 -10.42 8.23
CA ASP A 110 -10.93 -11.29 7.30
C ASP A 110 -10.21 -11.37 5.95
N TRP A 111 -9.71 -10.23 5.46
CA TRP A 111 -8.90 -10.20 4.26
C TRP A 111 -7.56 -10.94 4.44
N LEU A 112 -6.86 -10.76 5.56
CA LEU A 112 -5.61 -11.47 5.85
C LEU A 112 -5.80 -13.00 5.89
N ALA A 113 -6.98 -13.46 6.31
CA ALA A 113 -7.32 -14.88 6.30
C ALA A 113 -7.49 -15.43 4.87
N ASN A 114 -7.93 -14.62 3.91
CA ASN A 114 -8.18 -15.02 2.51
C ASN A 114 -7.80 -13.94 1.47
N PRO A 115 -6.51 -13.61 1.33
CA PRO A 115 -6.08 -12.37 0.67
C PRO A 115 -6.15 -12.38 -0.86
N LEU A 116 -6.36 -13.55 -1.48
CA LEU A 116 -6.42 -13.73 -2.94
C LEU A 116 -7.80 -14.17 -3.43
N SER A 117 -8.80 -14.26 -2.55
CA SER A 117 -10.16 -14.62 -2.95
C SER A 117 -10.78 -13.54 -3.86
N PRO A 118 -11.73 -13.89 -4.75
CA PRO A 118 -12.25 -12.98 -5.79
C PRO A 118 -12.85 -11.66 -5.28
N GLY A 119 -13.26 -11.58 -4.01
CA GLY A 119 -13.76 -10.36 -3.36
C GLY A 119 -12.69 -9.52 -2.63
N GLY A 120 -11.44 -9.95 -2.62
CA GLY A 120 -10.32 -9.29 -1.95
C GLY A 120 -9.45 -8.45 -2.89
N ARG A 121 -9.93 -8.11 -4.09
CA ARG A 121 -9.22 -7.28 -5.07
C ARG A 121 -9.26 -5.80 -4.76
#